data_AF-A0A6V7VI48-F1
#
_entry.id   AF-A0A6V7VI48-F1
#
_cell.length_a   1.000
_cell.length_b   1.000
_cell.length_c   1.000
_cell.angle_alpha   90.00
_cell.angle_beta   90.00
_cell.angle_gamma   90.00
#
_symmetry.space_group_name_H-M   'P 1'
#
loop_
_entity.id
_entity.type
_entity.pdbx_description
1 polymer ?
#
loop_
_entity_poly.entity_id
_entity_poly.type
_entity_poly.pdbx_seq_one_letter_code
_entity_poly.pdbx_strand_id
1 'polypeptide(L)'
;MIHDNIETTSAGNPKAPPMIEYLGWIANAWEELPEELISKSFKICGITTATNGSEDDQIHCFKPEGAIPTGLDSLRKERNETNFLEMIDLINEIDLIQDEENGILSDDSLEF
;
A
#
# COMPACT_ATOMS: atom_id res chain seq x y z
N MET A 1 4.77 -26.42 35.34
CA MET A 1 5.09 -26.52 33.90
C MET A 1 3.87 -27.15 33.25
N ILE A 2 3.12 -26.39 32.45
CA ILE A 2 2.03 -26.97 31.66
C ILE A 2 2.73 -27.57 30.44
N HIS A 3 2.71 -28.90 30.32
CA HIS A 3 3.12 -29.57 29.09
C HIS A 3 1.86 -29.69 28.26
N ASP A 4 1.59 -28.68 27.44
CA ASP A 4 0.56 -28.79 26.41
C ASP A 4 0.94 -29.95 25.48
N ASN A 5 -0.03 -30.79 25.15
CA ASN A 5 0.17 -31.87 24.18
C ASN A 5 0.46 -31.26 22.81
N ILE A 6 1.74 -31.11 22.47
CA ILE A 6 2.17 -30.57 21.18
C ILE A 6 1.83 -31.62 20.11
N GLU A 7 0.82 -31.33 19.29
CA GLU A 7 0.56 -32.13 18.10
C GLU A 7 1.72 -31.99 17.11
N THR A 8 2.12 -33.09 16.49
CA THR A 8 3.19 -33.10 15.49
C THR A 8 2.65 -33.32 14.09
N THR A 9 3.29 -32.69 13.10
CA THR A 9 3.14 -32.99 11.67
C THR A 9 3.60 -34.43 11.38
N SER A 10 3.29 -34.96 10.20
CA SER A 10 3.78 -36.26 9.73
C SER A 10 5.31 -36.35 9.68
N ALA A 11 6.00 -35.22 9.59
CA ALA A 11 7.46 -35.11 9.63
C ALA A 11 8.03 -35.02 11.07
N GLY A 12 7.18 -35.06 12.10
CA GLY A 12 7.60 -34.97 13.50
C GLY A 12 7.81 -33.53 14.02
N ASN A 13 7.63 -32.51 13.19
CA ASN A 13 7.71 -31.10 13.62
C ASN A 13 6.45 -30.70 14.39
N PRO A 14 6.53 -29.87 15.44
CA PRO A 14 5.35 -29.26 16.08
C PRO A 14 4.41 -28.62 15.06
N LYS A 15 3.12 -28.89 15.17
CA LYS A 15 2.10 -28.17 14.41
C LYS A 15 1.98 -26.76 14.95
N ALA A 16 1.69 -25.82 14.05
CA ALA A 16 1.23 -24.51 14.47
C ALA A 16 -0.10 -24.65 15.24
N PRO A 17 -0.30 -23.86 16.30
CA PRO A 17 -1.59 -23.76 16.97
C PRO A 17 -2.70 -23.39 15.97
N PRO A 18 -3.96 -23.77 16.24
CA PRO A 18 -5.11 -23.28 15.49
C PRO A 18 -5.13 -21.75 15.41
N MET A 19 -5.64 -21.22 14.30
CA MET A 19 -5.71 -19.78 14.06
C MET A 19 -6.39 -19.02 15.19
N ILE A 20 -7.50 -19.54 15.70
CA ILE A 20 -8.24 -18.91 16.79
C ILE A 20 -7.41 -18.77 18.07
N GLU A 21 -6.46 -19.68 18.30
CA GLU A 21 -5.63 -19.71 19.50
C GLU A 21 -4.53 -18.65 19.43
N TYR A 22 -3.73 -18.65 18.35
CA TYR A 22 -2.65 -17.67 18.24
C TYR A 22 -3.17 -16.24 17.97
N LEU A 23 -4.31 -16.08 17.30
CA LEU A 23 -4.95 -14.76 17.17
C LEU A 23 -5.39 -14.23 18.53
N GLY A 24 -5.87 -15.09 19.43
CA GLY A 24 -6.16 -14.74 20.81
C GLY A 24 -4.92 -14.24 21.55
N TRP A 25 -3.77 -14.89 21.37
CA TRP A 25 -2.51 -14.43 21.96
C TRP A 25 -2.08 -13.06 21.45
N ILE A 26 -2.22 -12.81 20.14
CA ILE A 26 -1.88 -11.53 19.53
C ILE A 26 -2.80 -10.43 20.06
N ALA A 27 -4.12 -10.68 20.09
CA ALA A 27 -5.10 -9.72 20.60
C ALA A 27 -4.83 -9.35 22.06
N ASN A 28 -4.62 -10.34 22.93
CA ASN A 28 -4.30 -10.10 24.34
C ASN A 28 -2.99 -9.32 24.52
N ALA A 29 -1.96 -9.61 23.73
CA ALA A 29 -0.70 -8.88 23.78
C ALA A 29 -0.87 -7.42 23.35
N TRP A 30 -1.78 -7.14 22.41
CA TRP A 30 -2.06 -5.79 21.95
C TRP A 30 -2.89 -4.98 22.95
N GLU A 31 -3.73 -5.60 23.78
CA GLU A 31 -4.48 -4.90 24.84
C GLU A 31 -3.56 -4.22 25.87
N GLU A 32 -2.34 -4.75 26.06
CA GLU A 32 -1.35 -4.19 26.97
C GLU A 32 -0.52 -3.04 26.35
N LEU A 33 -0.69 -2.78 25.04
CA LEU A 33 0.10 -1.79 24.30
C LEU A 33 -0.73 -0.56 23.93
N PRO A 34 -0.14 0.64 23.93
CA PRO A 34 -0.79 1.82 23.39
C PRO A 34 -1.08 1.65 21.89
N GLU A 35 -2.27 2.03 21.45
CA GLU A 35 -2.68 1.99 20.04
C GLU A 35 -1.66 2.71 19.14
N GLU A 36 -1.18 3.88 19.56
CA GLU A 36 -0.18 4.65 18.81
C GLU A 36 1.11 3.86 18.55
N LEU A 37 1.53 3.02 19.50
CA LEU A 37 2.73 2.19 19.35
C LEU A 37 2.50 1.11 18.30
N ILE A 38 1.33 0.48 18.32
CA ILE A 38 0.92 -0.52 17.31
C ILE A 38 0.86 0.17 15.95
N SER A 39 0.10 1.25 15.80
CA SER A 39 0.01 1.98 14.52
C SER A 39 1.36 2.42 14.00
N LYS A 40 2.24 2.96 14.86
CA LYS A 40 3.60 3.35 14.47
C LYS A 40 4.42 2.17 13.97
N SER A 41 4.32 1.01 14.62
CA SER A 41 5.04 -0.20 14.21
C SER A 41 4.65 -0.65 12.79
N PHE A 42 3.37 -0.51 12.42
CA PHE A 42 2.90 -0.86 11.08
C PHE A 42 3.45 0.10 10.03
N LYS A 43 3.48 1.41 10.32
CA LYS A 43 4.02 2.42 9.39
C LYS A 43 5.53 2.27 9.18
N ILE A 44 6.31 2.09 10.27
CA ILE A 44 7.77 1.91 10.15
C ILE A 44 8.15 0.63 9.41
N CYS A 45 7.31 -0.40 9.48
CA CYS A 45 7.47 -1.67 8.77
C CYS A 45 6.87 -1.65 7.35
N GLY A 46 6.24 -0.55 6.92
CA GLY A 46 5.64 -0.42 5.58
C GLY A 46 4.37 -1.27 5.38
N ILE A 47 3.65 -1.62 6.44
CA ILE A 47 2.45 -2.48 6.39
C ILE A 47 1.18 -1.67 6.12
N THR A 48 1.06 -0.46 6.70
CA THR A 48 -0.14 0.40 6.58
C THR A 48 0.23 1.82 6.18
N THR A 49 1.10 2.00 5.19
CA THR A 49 1.40 3.33 4.67
C THR A 49 0.29 3.81 3.73
N ALA A 50 0.07 5.12 3.68
CA ALA A 50 -0.90 5.71 2.78
C ALA A 50 -0.60 5.32 1.31
N THR A 51 -1.62 4.93 0.56
CA THR A 51 -1.48 4.49 -0.85
C THR A 51 -0.95 5.58 -1.77
N ASN A 52 -1.18 6.85 -1.41
CA ASN A 52 -0.66 8.02 -2.11
C ASN A 52 0.80 8.36 -1.75
N GLY A 53 1.40 7.64 -0.79
CA GLY A 53 2.79 7.82 -0.39
C GLY A 53 3.06 8.90 0.64
N SER A 54 2.04 9.54 1.22
CA SER A 54 2.23 10.60 2.21
C SER A 54 2.93 10.15 3.49
N GLU A 55 3.11 8.85 3.70
CA GLU A 55 3.73 8.25 4.88
C GLU A 55 4.94 7.37 4.56
N ASP A 56 5.42 7.35 3.30
CA ASP A 56 6.56 6.50 2.92
C ASP A 56 7.86 6.89 3.62
N ASP A 57 8.00 8.16 4.01
CA ASP A 57 9.14 8.68 4.76
C ASP A 57 9.24 8.06 6.17
N GLN A 58 8.15 7.47 6.66
CA GLN A 58 8.11 6.81 7.97
C GLN A 58 8.70 5.40 7.93
N ILE A 59 8.85 4.80 6.75
CA ILE A 59 9.40 3.45 6.58
C ILE A 59 10.85 3.43 7.05
N HIS A 60 11.13 2.60 8.06
CA HIS A 60 12.41 2.63 8.77
C HIS A 60 13.60 2.29 7.87
N CYS A 61 13.46 1.33 6.97
CA CYS A 61 14.56 0.92 6.10
C CYS A 61 14.94 1.98 5.07
N PHE A 62 14.08 2.97 4.79
CA PHE A 62 14.32 4.04 3.82
C PHE A 62 14.95 5.30 4.41
N LYS A 63 15.11 5.34 5.73
CA LYS A 63 15.80 6.46 6.39
C LYS A 63 17.26 6.56 5.95
N PRO A 64 17.91 7.73 6.09
CA PRO A 64 19.32 7.90 5.74
C PRO A 64 20.26 6.88 6.38
N GLU A 65 19.97 6.49 7.63
CA GLU A 65 20.66 5.47 8.42
C GLU A 65 20.11 4.04 8.24
N GLY A 66 19.07 3.88 7.42
CA GLY A 66 18.38 2.62 7.18
C GLY A 66 19.16 1.67 6.27
N ALA A 67 18.65 0.45 6.13
CA ALA A 67 19.26 -0.57 5.29
C ALA A 67 19.19 -0.25 3.78
N ILE A 68 18.25 0.60 3.36
CA ILE A 68 18.00 0.96 1.96
C ILE A 68 17.78 2.48 1.84
N PRO A 69 18.81 3.32 2.01
CA PRO A 69 18.65 4.78 2.05
C PRO A 69 18.07 5.40 0.77
N THR A 70 18.18 4.71 -0.38
CA THR A 70 17.62 5.15 -1.66
C THR A 70 16.20 4.62 -1.92
N GLY A 71 15.65 3.82 -0.99
CA GLY A 71 14.39 3.10 -1.20
C GLY A 71 13.18 4.03 -1.36
N LEU A 72 13.18 5.18 -0.69
CA LEU A 72 12.12 6.18 -0.83
C LEU A 72 12.04 6.75 -2.25
N ASP A 73 13.19 7.06 -2.85
CA ASP A 73 13.24 7.59 -4.22
C ASP A 73 12.83 6.54 -5.23
N SER A 74 13.28 5.28 -5.04
CA SER A 74 12.84 4.15 -5.86
C SER A 74 11.33 3.95 -5.79
N LEU A 75 10.74 3.94 -4.58
CA LEU A 75 9.30 3.75 -4.40
C LEU A 75 8.48 4.87 -5.06
N ARG A 76 8.92 6.13 -4.92
CA ARG A 76 8.27 7.29 -5.56
C ARG A 76 8.31 7.20 -7.07
N LYS A 77 9.45 6.78 -7.63
CA LYS A 77 9.62 6.61 -9.07
C LYS A 77 8.63 5.57 -9.61
N GLU A 78 8.58 4.38 -9.00
CA GLU A 78 7.69 3.30 -9.43
C GLU A 78 6.21 3.71 -9.37
N ARG A 79 5.78 4.43 -8.31
CA ARG A 79 4.41 4.95 -8.25
C ARG A 79 4.10 5.96 -9.34
N ASN A 80 5.02 6.88 -9.63
CA ASN A 80 4.81 7.85 -10.71
C ASN A 80 4.70 7.17 -12.07
N GLU A 81 5.53 6.16 -12.32
CA GLU A 81 5.46 5.35 -13.56
C GLU A 81 4.13 4.59 -13.65
N THR A 82 3.69 3.97 -12.54
CA THR A 82 2.39 3.28 -12.48
C THR A 82 1.23 4.24 -12.74
N ASN A 83 1.19 5.37 -12.05
CA ASN A 83 0.15 6.39 -12.22
C ASN A 83 0.12 6.95 -13.66
N PHE A 84 1.29 7.09 -14.29
CA PHE A 84 1.38 7.55 -15.67
C PHE A 84 0.80 6.53 -16.66
N LEU A 85 1.07 5.23 -16.45
CA LEU A 85 0.50 4.16 -17.28
C LEU A 85 -1.02 4.07 -17.11
N GLU A 86 -1.52 4.13 -15.88
CA GLU A 86 -2.96 4.17 -15.61
C GLU A 86 -3.62 5.36 -16.29
N MET A 87 -2.99 6.53 -16.27
CA MET A 87 -3.50 7.72 -16.96
C MET A 87 -3.54 7.53 -18.48
N ILE A 88 -2.53 6.90 -19.09
CA ILE A 88 -2.53 6.59 -20.53
C ILE A 88 -3.70 5.67 -20.87
N ASP A 89 -3.93 4.63 -20.07
CA ASP A 89 -5.02 3.68 -20.30
C ASP A 89 -6.39 4.36 -20.20
N LEU A 90 -6.58 5.24 -19.21
CA LEU A 90 -7.80 6.06 -19.11
C LEU A 90 -7.99 6.96 -20.34
N ILE A 91 -6.94 7.60 -20.85
CA ILE A 91 -7.01 8.44 -22.06
C ILE A 91 -7.40 7.61 -23.28
N ASN A 92 -6.83 6.40 -23.42
CA ASN A 92 -7.16 5.49 -24.51
C ASN A 92 -8.60 4.98 -24.42
N GLU A 93 -9.13 4.78 -23.22
CA GLU A 93 -10.51 4.33 -22.99
C GLU A 93 -11.56 5.42 -23.28
N ILE A 94 -11.18 6.71 -23.16
CA ILE A 94 -12.10 7.84 -23.36
C ILE A 94 -12.42 8.11 -24.85
N ASP A 95 -11.78 7.44 -25.82
CA ASP A 95 -11.99 7.61 -27.26
C ASP A 95 -12.11 9.09 -27.67
N LEU A 96 -11.03 9.86 -27.45
CA LEU A 96 -10.88 11.22 -27.98
C LEU A 96 -10.73 11.25 -29.51
N ILE A 97 -11.02 10.16 -30.22
CA ILE A 97 -11.22 10.16 -31.67
C ILE A 97 -12.69 10.50 -31.96
N GLN A 98 -13.14 11.68 -31.54
CA GLN A 98 -14.32 12.32 -32.12
C GLN A 98 -13.91 13.59 -32.86
N ASP A 99 -13.06 13.40 -33.88
CA ASP A 99 -12.93 14.35 -34.98
C ASP A 99 -13.62 13.77 -36.23
N GLU A 100 -14.92 13.43 -36.10
CA GLU A 100 -15.83 13.57 -37.24
C GLU A 100 -16.78 14.73 -36.93
N GLU A 101 -16.35 15.92 -37.40
CA GLU A 101 -17.23 16.92 -37.99
C GLU A 101 -18.37 17.47 -37.10
N ASN A 102 -18.05 18.01 -35.92
CA ASN A 102 -18.95 18.97 -35.30
C ASN A 102 -18.74 20.34 -35.96
N GLY A 103 -19.47 20.59 -37.04
CA GLY A 103 -19.55 21.87 -37.76
C GLY A 103 -20.08 23.02 -36.91
N ILE A 104 -19.30 23.47 -35.92
CA ILE A 104 -19.52 24.75 -35.26
C ILE A 104 -18.88 25.82 -36.15
N LEU A 105 -19.72 26.41 -37.00
CA LEU A 105 -19.41 27.63 -37.73
C LEU A 105 -19.05 28.71 -36.69
N SER A 106 -17.85 29.29 -36.80
CA SER A 106 -17.49 30.51 -36.06
C SER A 106 -18.53 31.59 -36.38
N ASP A 107 -19.30 32.01 -35.38
CA ASP A 107 -20.20 33.15 -35.50
C ASP A 107 -19.37 34.44 -35.47
N ASP A 108 -18.99 34.92 -36.65
CA ASP A 108 -18.31 36.20 -36.85
C ASP A 108 -19.27 37.40 -36.75
N SER A 109 -20.15 37.42 -35.75
CA SER A 109 -21.02 38.57 -35.47
C SER A 109 -20.34 39.55 -34.50
N LEU A 110 -19.34 40.28 -34.99
CA LEU A 110 -18.91 41.55 -34.38
C LEU A 110 -19.76 42.68 -34.96
N GLU A 111 -20.83 43.06 -34.27
CA GLU A 111 -21.49 44.35 -34.49
C GLU A 111 -20.78 45.43 -33.64
N PHE A 112 -20.32 46.49 -34.32
CA PHE A 112 -19.70 47.69 -33.75
C PHE A 112 -20.76 48.66 -33.20
#